data_AF-A0A7S4IUE9-F1
#
_entry.id   AF-A0A7S4IUE9-F1
#
_cell.length_a   1.000
_cell.length_b   1.000
_cell.length_c   1.000
_cell.angle_alpha   90.00
_cell.angle_beta   90.00
_cell.angle_gamma   90.00
#
_symmetry.space_group_name_H-M   'P 1'
#
loop_
_entity.id
_entity.type
_entity.pdbx_description
1 polymer ?
#
loop_
_entity_poly.entity_id
_entity_poly.type
_entity_poly.pdbx_seq_one_letter_code
_entity_poly.pdbx_strand_id
1 'polypeptide(L)'
;NSSWDLCMQEYLQFISMLAHWRSLPLYSRFVCRFYSNERIKVYTKTGDKGKSSLFNGERRDKTDLIFEALGSTDETNSFIGCAVAALPKNSISEQIPLDKWLLTIQSRLLDVGSTIATPNNEFSSEARIQRVHFDEQNVTDLETWIDLMDSHLPPLKNFILPGGGRCASLLHVSRSI
;
A
#
# COMPACT_ATOMS: atom_id res chain seq x y z
N ASN A 1 21.37 23.85 -1.13
CA ASN A 1 20.14 24.42 -1.72
C ASN A 1 19.83 23.75 -3.06
N SER A 2 19.50 22.46 -3.04
CA SER A 2 19.15 21.72 -4.27
C SER A 2 18.36 20.44 -4.00
N SER A 3 18.48 19.84 -2.81
CA SER A 3 17.72 18.64 -2.45
C SER A 3 16.27 18.93 -2.01
N TRP A 4 16.04 20.08 -1.37
CA TRP A 4 14.70 20.51 -0.93
C TRP A 4 13.85 21.03 -2.09
N ASP A 5 14.49 21.66 -3.08
CA ASP A 5 13.82 22.19 -4.27
C ASP A 5 13.30 21.05 -5.17
N LEU A 6 14.04 19.94 -5.27
CA LEU A 6 13.61 18.74 -5.99
C LEU A 6 12.39 18.06 -5.32
N CYS A 7 12.39 17.95 -3.99
CA CYS A 7 11.26 17.38 -3.25
C CYS A 7 9.99 18.26 -3.36
N MET A 8 10.14 19.58 -3.33
CA MET A 8 9.03 20.51 -3.58
C MET A 8 8.55 20.46 -5.03
N GLN A 9 9.44 20.25 -6.01
CA GLN A 9 9.05 20.07 -7.41
C GLN A 9 8.28 18.77 -7.64
N GLU A 10 8.67 17.67 -7.01
CA GLU A 10 7.93 16.39 -7.07
C GLU A 10 6.55 16.51 -6.41
N TYR A 11 6.46 17.20 -5.27
CA TYR A 11 5.18 17.48 -4.60
C TYR A 11 4.25 18.37 -5.45
N LEU A 12 4.80 19.40 -6.09
CA LEU A 12 4.03 20.27 -6.99
C LEU A 12 3.62 19.56 -8.29
N GLN A 13 4.44 18.65 -8.82
CA GLN A 13 4.06 17.77 -9.92
C GLN A 13 2.92 16.84 -9.53
N PHE A 14 2.94 16.27 -8.32
CA PHE A 14 1.86 15.43 -7.82
C PHE A 14 0.52 16.20 -7.69
N ILE A 15 0.56 17.43 -7.18
CA ILE A 15 -0.62 18.32 -7.10
C ILE A 15 -1.11 18.74 -8.50
N SER A 16 -0.19 19.03 -9.42
CA SER A 16 -0.53 19.38 -10.81
C SER A 16 -1.14 18.20 -11.57
N MET A 17 -0.65 16.98 -11.33
CA MET A 17 -1.21 15.75 -11.89
C MET A 17 -2.63 15.53 -11.37
N LEU A 18 -2.88 15.70 -10.07
CA LEU A 18 -4.23 15.65 -9.49
C LEU A 18 -5.16 16.74 -10.06
N ALA A 19 -4.63 17.92 -10.41
CA ALA A 19 -5.40 18.97 -11.08
C ALA A 19 -5.72 18.64 -12.55
N HIS A 20 -4.84 17.95 -13.27
CA HIS A 20 -5.07 17.53 -14.66
C HIS A 20 -6.19 16.48 -14.76
N TRP A 21 -6.24 15.54 -13.80
CA TRP A 21 -7.33 14.55 -13.71
C TRP A 21 -8.72 15.18 -13.45
N ARG A 22 -8.80 16.43 -12.96
CA ARG A 22 -10.07 17.17 -12.81
C ARG A 22 -10.65 17.69 -14.13
N SER A 23 -9.88 17.65 -15.23
CA SER A 23 -10.27 18.22 -16.52
C SER A 23 -10.82 17.21 -17.54
N LEU A 24 -10.83 15.91 -17.21
CA LEU A 24 -11.30 14.87 -18.12
C LEU A 24 -12.84 14.73 -18.06
N PRO A 25 -13.57 14.77 -19.20
CA PRO A 25 -15.04 14.87 -19.21
C PRO A 25 -15.80 13.61 -18.74
N LEU A 26 -15.11 12.50 -18.47
CA LEU A 26 -15.74 11.19 -18.24
C LEU A 26 -15.98 10.81 -16.77
N TYR A 27 -15.75 11.74 -15.83
CA TYR A 27 -16.00 11.49 -14.40
C TYR A 27 -16.93 12.53 -13.74
N SER A 28 -17.80 13.14 -14.53
CA SER A 28 -18.60 14.30 -14.13
C SER A 28 -19.81 13.99 -13.22
N ARG A 29 -20.29 12.74 -13.15
CA ARG A 29 -21.57 12.45 -12.46
C ARG A 29 -21.52 11.84 -11.07
N PHE A 30 -20.38 11.37 -10.58
CA PHE A 30 -20.31 10.68 -9.27
C PHE A 30 -19.53 11.41 -8.16
N VAL A 31 -18.76 12.46 -8.47
CA VAL A 31 -17.83 13.08 -7.48
C VAL A 31 -18.33 14.41 -6.91
N CYS A 32 -19.34 15.05 -7.50
CA CYS A 32 -19.75 16.41 -7.11
C CYS A 32 -20.64 16.55 -5.86
N ARG A 33 -20.93 15.49 -5.09
CA ARG A 33 -21.83 15.59 -3.92
C ARG A 33 -21.12 15.87 -2.57
N PHE A 34 -19.77 15.84 -2.48
CA PHE A 34 -19.07 15.85 -1.19
C PHE A 34 -17.88 16.83 -1.04
N TYR A 35 -17.67 17.80 -1.93
CA TYR A 35 -16.61 18.77 -1.73
C TYR A 35 -17.09 19.97 -0.90
N SER A 36 -17.04 19.81 0.44
CA SER A 36 -16.94 20.96 1.34
C SER A 36 -15.58 21.65 1.10
N ASN A 37 -15.57 22.98 1.07
CA ASN A 37 -14.41 23.81 0.74
C ASN A 37 -13.40 23.96 1.90
N GLU A 38 -13.54 23.14 2.96
CA GLU A 38 -12.67 23.17 4.13
C GLU A 38 -11.52 22.18 3.94
N ARG A 39 -10.27 22.68 3.97
CA ARG A 39 -9.10 21.80 4.02
C ARG A 39 -9.09 21.05 5.34
N ILE A 40 -9.50 19.78 5.30
CA ILE A 40 -9.37 18.86 6.43
C ILE A 40 -7.89 18.83 6.83
N LYS A 41 -7.60 19.18 8.09
CA LYS A 41 -6.24 19.08 8.64
C LYS A 41 -5.90 17.60 8.78
N VAL A 42 -4.74 17.20 8.27
CA VAL A 42 -4.25 15.81 8.37
C VAL A 42 -3.98 15.42 9.84
N TYR A 43 -3.64 16.38 10.71
CA TYR A 43 -3.40 16.13 12.14
C TYR A 43 -4.59 16.55 13.01
N THR A 44 -4.98 15.68 13.95
CA THR A 44 -6.09 15.93 14.89
C THR A 44 -5.61 16.11 16.35
N LYS A 45 -4.33 15.82 16.65
CA LYS A 45 -3.71 15.86 18.00
C LYS A 45 -4.32 14.90 19.03
N THR A 46 -5.28 14.06 18.65
CA THR A 46 -5.91 13.07 19.56
C THR A 46 -4.96 11.94 19.96
N GLY A 47 -3.84 11.81 19.24
CA GLY A 47 -2.79 10.82 19.47
C GLY A 47 -1.61 11.28 20.33
N ASP A 48 -1.60 12.55 20.79
CA ASP A 48 -0.45 13.15 21.47
C ASP A 48 -0.20 12.54 22.86
N LYS A 49 -1.23 11.97 23.48
CA LYS A 49 -1.15 11.27 24.77
C LYS A 49 -0.72 9.79 24.65
N GLY A 50 -0.19 9.39 23.49
CA GLY A 50 0.30 8.02 23.27
C GLY A 50 -0.77 6.98 22.95
N LYS A 51 -2.05 7.37 22.79
CA LYS A 51 -3.15 6.46 22.44
C LYS A 51 -3.72 6.73 21.05
N SER A 52 -4.14 5.70 20.34
CA SER A 52 -4.82 5.81 19.04
C SER A 52 -6.10 4.98 19.01
N SER A 53 -6.96 5.23 18.02
CA SER A 53 -8.21 4.50 17.82
C SER A 53 -8.05 3.49 16.68
N LEU A 54 -8.56 2.27 16.89
CA LEU A 54 -8.73 1.23 15.88
C LEU A 54 -9.95 1.53 15.00
N PHE A 55 -10.10 0.78 13.89
CA PHE A 55 -11.20 0.97 12.96
C PHE A 55 -12.57 0.64 13.57
N ASN A 56 -12.58 -0.25 14.57
CA ASN A 56 -13.78 -0.57 15.35
C ASN A 56 -14.17 0.52 16.37
N GLY A 57 -13.32 1.53 16.60
CA GLY A 57 -13.51 2.63 17.55
C GLY A 57 -12.83 2.43 18.90
N GLU A 58 -12.29 1.24 19.16
CA GLU A 58 -11.55 0.92 20.38
C GLU A 58 -10.28 1.78 20.48
N ARG A 59 -9.96 2.28 21.69
CA ARG A 59 -8.74 3.07 21.93
C ARG A 59 -7.69 2.27 22.66
N ARG A 60 -6.50 2.16 22.05
CA ARG A 60 -5.36 1.42 22.61
C ARG A 60 -4.11 2.30 22.66
N ASP A 61 -3.13 1.89 23.48
CA ASP A 61 -1.81 2.52 23.50
C ASP A 61 -1.09 2.25 22.18
N LYS A 62 -0.33 3.23 21.68
CA LYS A 62 0.40 3.14 20.41
C LYS A 62 1.49 2.05 20.40
N THR A 63 1.88 1.58 21.58
CA THR A 63 2.83 0.47 21.78
C THR A 63 2.16 -0.90 21.77
N ASP A 64 0.84 -0.97 21.58
CA ASP A 64 0.12 -2.24 21.44
C ASP A 64 0.56 -2.97 20.16
N LEU A 65 0.63 -4.31 20.22
CA LEU A 65 1.04 -5.17 19.11
C LEU A 65 0.19 -4.98 17.85
N ILE A 66 -1.08 -4.56 17.97
CA ILE A 66 -1.91 -4.26 16.81
C ILE A 66 -1.33 -3.08 16.01
N PHE A 67 -0.84 -2.03 16.67
CA PHE A 67 -0.24 -0.90 15.96
C PHE A 67 1.13 -1.23 15.39
N GLU A 68 1.89 -2.11 16.04
CA GLU A 68 3.12 -2.66 15.47
C GLU A 68 2.81 -3.40 14.16
N ALA A 69 1.85 -4.32 14.17
CA ALA A 69 1.43 -5.06 12.98
C ALA A 69 0.91 -4.14 11.86
N LEU A 70 0.13 -3.11 12.20
CA LEU A 70 -0.31 -2.09 11.24
C LEU A 70 0.87 -1.30 10.67
N GLY A 71 1.82 -0.90 11.51
CA GLY A 71 3.02 -0.18 11.13
C GLY A 71 3.90 -0.97 10.18
N SER A 72 4.22 -2.22 10.52
CA SER A 72 5.02 -3.10 9.66
C SER A 72 4.32 -3.36 8.32
N THR A 73 3.00 -3.55 8.33
CA THR A 73 2.22 -3.73 7.08
C THR A 73 2.29 -2.48 6.19
N ASP A 74 2.17 -1.28 6.77
CA ASP A 74 2.26 -0.01 6.04
C ASP A 74 3.69 0.28 5.55
N GLU A 75 4.70 -0.10 6.32
CA GLU A 75 6.11 0.00 5.92
C GLU A 75 6.40 -0.90 4.71
N THR A 76 6.01 -2.18 4.76
CA THR A 76 6.13 -3.10 3.62
C THR A 76 5.42 -2.56 2.39
N ASN A 77 4.19 -2.06 2.55
CA ASN A 77 3.41 -1.46 1.46
C ASN A 77 4.12 -0.24 0.84
N SER A 78 4.73 0.61 1.68
CA SER A 78 5.49 1.79 1.24
C SER A 78 6.73 1.41 0.42
N PHE A 79 7.47 0.37 0.84
CA PHE A 79 8.62 -0.13 0.08
C PHE A 79 8.22 -0.79 -1.24
N ILE A 80 7.08 -1.48 -1.29
CA ILE A 80 6.52 -2.00 -2.55
C ILE A 80 6.19 -0.84 -3.49
N GLY A 81 5.60 0.24 -2.99
CA GLY A 81 5.36 1.46 -3.77
C GLY A 81 6.65 2.07 -4.35
N CYS A 82 7.72 2.07 -3.56
CA CYS A 82 9.04 2.46 -4.04
C CYS A 82 9.57 1.53 -5.15
N ALA A 83 9.35 0.22 -5.02
CA ALA A 83 9.73 -0.76 -6.05
C ALA A 83 8.97 -0.53 -7.36
N VAL A 84 7.64 -0.29 -7.28
CA VAL A 84 6.79 0.05 -8.44
C VAL A 84 7.32 1.30 -9.14
N ALA A 85 7.66 2.36 -8.39
CA ALA A 85 8.22 3.59 -8.95
C ALA A 85 9.61 3.39 -9.61
N ALA A 86 10.34 2.35 -9.19
CA ALA A 86 11.65 2.00 -9.72
C ALA A 86 11.59 1.00 -10.89
N LEU A 87 10.40 0.55 -11.31
CA LEU A 87 10.25 -0.35 -12.45
C LEU A 87 10.77 0.31 -13.74
N PRO A 88 11.64 -0.38 -14.51
CA PRO A 88 12.06 0.13 -15.81
C PRO A 88 10.87 0.26 -16.76
N LYS A 89 10.82 1.34 -17.55
CA LYS A 89 9.70 1.65 -18.45
C LYS A 89 9.40 0.57 -19.51
N ASN A 90 10.39 -0.28 -19.81
CA ASN A 90 10.29 -1.35 -20.82
C ASN A 90 10.14 -2.75 -20.19
N SER A 91 9.90 -2.85 -18.88
CA SER A 91 9.81 -4.14 -18.15
C SER A 91 8.44 -4.78 -18.20
N ILE A 92 7.48 -4.13 -18.87
CA ILE A 92 6.11 -4.62 -18.97
C ILE A 92 6.11 -5.75 -19.99
N SER A 93 6.35 -6.96 -19.51
CA SER A 93 6.07 -8.18 -20.26
C SER A 93 4.57 -8.45 -20.20
N GLU A 94 3.95 -8.77 -21.33
CA GLU A 94 2.54 -9.23 -21.33
C GLU A 94 2.37 -10.52 -20.52
N GLN A 95 3.42 -11.34 -20.42
CA GLN A 95 3.41 -12.61 -19.68
C GLN A 95 3.56 -12.39 -18.16
N ILE A 96 4.33 -11.37 -17.76
CA ILE A 96 4.58 -11.05 -16.35
C ILE A 96 4.28 -9.56 -16.12
N PRO A 97 3.01 -9.19 -15.87
CA PRO A 97 2.59 -7.82 -15.62
C PRO A 97 2.90 -7.39 -14.17
N LEU A 98 4.19 -7.34 -13.84
CA LEU A 98 4.68 -7.13 -12.48
C LEU A 98 4.17 -5.82 -11.85
N ASP A 99 4.02 -4.77 -12.64
CA ASP A 99 3.44 -3.49 -12.21
C ASP A 99 2.01 -3.68 -11.65
N LYS A 100 1.17 -4.42 -12.37
CA LYS A 100 -0.22 -4.69 -11.97
C LYS A 100 -0.28 -5.60 -10.74
N TRP A 101 0.59 -6.61 -10.68
CA TRP A 101 0.65 -7.50 -9.52
C TRP A 101 1.10 -6.76 -8.27
N LEU A 102 2.15 -5.95 -8.35
CA LEU A 102 2.61 -5.15 -7.21
C LEU A 102 1.53 -4.16 -6.75
N LEU A 103 0.84 -3.47 -7.66
CA LEU A 103 -0.29 -2.60 -7.31
C LEU A 103 -1.45 -3.38 -6.65
N THR A 104 -1.70 -4.61 -7.12
CA THR A 104 -2.69 -5.49 -6.49
C THR A 104 -2.27 -5.86 -5.07
N ILE A 105 -0.99 -6.20 -4.86
CA ILE A 105 -0.43 -6.48 -3.53
C ILE A 105 -0.57 -5.26 -2.62
N GLN A 106 -0.25 -4.04 -3.09
CA GLN A 106 -0.43 -2.82 -2.31
C GLN A 106 -1.89 -2.60 -1.88
N SER A 107 -2.84 -2.87 -2.79
CA SER A 107 -4.27 -2.83 -2.46
C SER A 107 -4.63 -3.88 -1.41
N ARG A 108 -4.11 -5.10 -1.52
CA ARG A 108 -4.37 -6.18 -0.55
C ARG A 108 -3.74 -5.92 0.80
N LEU A 109 -2.58 -5.28 0.87
CA LEU A 109 -1.98 -4.86 2.14
C LEU A 109 -2.83 -3.81 2.87
N LEU A 110 -3.54 -2.93 2.13
CA LEU A 110 -4.54 -2.04 2.75
C LEU A 110 -5.76 -2.81 3.29
N ASP A 111 -6.21 -3.84 2.58
CA ASP A 111 -7.27 -4.73 3.05
C ASP A 111 -6.84 -5.46 4.33
N VAL A 112 -5.63 -6.04 4.35
CA VAL A 112 -5.01 -6.67 5.53
C VAL A 112 -4.91 -5.69 6.69
N GLY A 113 -4.45 -4.46 6.45
CA GLY A 113 -4.41 -3.42 7.47
C GLY A 113 -5.79 -3.11 8.04
N SER A 114 -6.84 -3.12 7.21
CA SER A 114 -8.22 -2.93 7.65
C SER A 114 -8.72 -4.07 8.53
N THR A 115 -8.35 -5.32 8.21
CA THR A 115 -8.64 -6.51 9.02
C THR A 115 -7.90 -6.45 10.37
N ILE A 116 -6.60 -6.15 10.38
CA ILE A 116 -5.79 -6.01 11.60
C ILE A 116 -6.36 -4.91 12.51
N ALA A 117 -6.77 -3.78 11.93
CA ALA A 117 -7.38 -2.68 12.66
C ALA A 117 -8.80 -2.98 13.19
N THR A 118 -9.35 -4.17 12.93
CA THR A 118 -10.70 -4.59 13.32
C THR A 118 -10.65 -5.94 14.05
N PRO A 119 -10.12 -5.99 15.27
CA PRO A 119 -10.09 -7.24 16.04
C PRO A 119 -11.51 -7.75 16.30
N ASN A 120 -11.68 -9.07 16.28
CA ASN A 120 -12.96 -9.72 16.59
C ASN A 120 -13.21 -9.71 18.11
N ASN A 121 -13.80 -8.63 18.61
CA ASN A 121 -14.13 -8.42 20.01
C ASN A 121 -15.46 -7.67 20.16
N GLU A 122 -15.84 -7.36 21.41
CA GLU A 122 -17.08 -6.67 21.76
C GLU A 122 -17.29 -5.29 21.08
N PHE A 123 -16.22 -4.66 20.58
CA PHE A 123 -16.30 -3.38 19.85
C PHE A 123 -16.60 -3.56 18.35
N SER A 124 -16.58 -4.80 17.85
CA SER A 124 -16.75 -5.12 16.43
C SER A 124 -18.14 -5.70 16.16
N SER A 125 -18.92 -5.03 15.31
CA SER A 125 -20.19 -5.58 14.83
C SER A 125 -19.95 -6.62 13.75
N GLU A 126 -20.85 -7.60 13.66
CA GLU A 126 -20.84 -8.63 12.60
C GLU A 126 -20.70 -8.02 11.20
N ALA A 127 -21.46 -6.95 10.92
CA ALA A 127 -21.39 -6.25 9.64
C ALA A 127 -20.02 -5.59 9.38
N ARG A 128 -19.29 -5.17 10.41
CA ARG A 128 -17.94 -4.60 10.27
C ARG A 128 -16.92 -5.71 10.01
N ILE A 129 -17.03 -6.84 10.72
CA ILE A 129 -16.16 -8.01 10.52
C ILE A 129 -16.32 -8.54 9.09
N GLN A 130 -17.55 -8.68 8.60
CA GLN A 130 -17.81 -9.12 7.22
C GLN A 130 -17.26 -8.15 6.17
N ARG A 131 -17.24 -6.83 6.45
CA ARG A 131 -16.68 -5.83 5.52
C ARG A 131 -15.17 -5.94 5.36
N VAL A 132 -14.47 -6.32 6.42
CA VAL A 132 -13.00 -6.45 6.43
C VAL A 132 -12.55 -7.90 6.24
N HIS A 133 -13.45 -8.77 5.77
CA HIS A 133 -13.13 -10.15 5.49
C HIS A 133 -12.05 -10.22 4.40
N PHE A 134 -10.99 -10.99 4.68
CA PHE A 134 -9.89 -11.21 3.75
C PHE A 134 -10.04 -12.59 3.10
N ASP A 135 -10.17 -12.62 1.78
CA ASP A 135 -10.43 -13.84 1.01
C ASP A 135 -9.16 -14.70 0.86
N GLU A 136 -9.29 -16.01 1.01
CA GLU A 136 -8.22 -16.99 0.79
C GLU A 136 -7.78 -17.04 -0.68
N GLN A 137 -8.64 -16.62 -1.63
CA GLN A 137 -8.29 -16.53 -3.05
C GLN A 137 -7.03 -15.67 -3.28
N ASN A 138 -6.77 -14.67 -2.43
CA ASN A 138 -5.57 -13.84 -2.54
C ASN A 138 -4.27 -14.64 -2.35
N VAL A 139 -4.30 -15.73 -1.55
CA VAL A 139 -3.15 -16.62 -1.37
C VAL A 139 -2.92 -17.43 -2.64
N THR A 140 -3.99 -18.03 -3.18
CA THR A 140 -3.95 -18.80 -4.43
C THR A 140 -3.44 -17.98 -5.62
N ASP A 141 -3.84 -16.70 -5.70
CA ASP A 141 -3.38 -15.78 -6.74
C ASP A 141 -1.86 -15.56 -6.63
N LEU A 142 -1.33 -15.36 -5.42
CA LEU A 142 0.11 -15.20 -5.19
C LEU A 142 0.90 -16.47 -5.54
N GLU A 143 0.43 -17.64 -5.13
CA GLU A 143 1.04 -18.93 -5.47
C GLU A 143 1.12 -19.12 -6.99
N THR A 144 0.03 -18.80 -7.70
CA THR A 144 -0.02 -18.85 -9.17
C THR A 144 1.01 -17.91 -9.81
N TRP A 145 1.18 -16.69 -9.27
CA TRP A 145 2.16 -15.74 -9.79
C TRP A 145 3.60 -16.18 -9.49
N ILE A 146 3.85 -16.76 -8.32
CA ILE A 146 5.16 -17.32 -7.94
C ILE A 146 5.54 -18.44 -8.91
N ASP A 147 4.64 -19.41 -9.13
CA ASP A 147 4.87 -20.53 -10.06
C ASP A 147 5.16 -20.04 -11.49
N LEU A 148 4.40 -19.03 -11.94
CA LEU A 148 4.62 -18.43 -13.24
C LEU A 148 6.00 -17.77 -13.32
N MET A 149 6.40 -16.96 -12.34
CA MET A 149 7.73 -16.32 -12.33
C MET A 149 8.86 -17.34 -12.25
N ASP A 150 8.73 -18.39 -11.42
CA ASP A 150 9.75 -19.42 -11.24
C ASP A 150 9.96 -20.23 -12.53
N SER A 151 8.90 -20.48 -13.30
CA SER A 151 8.99 -21.18 -14.60
C SER A 151 9.89 -20.49 -15.63
N HIS A 152 10.13 -19.18 -15.48
CA HIS A 152 11.00 -18.39 -16.34
C HIS A 152 12.45 -18.28 -15.83
N LEU A 153 12.74 -18.82 -14.65
CA LEU A 153 14.06 -18.73 -14.02
C LEU A 153 14.85 -20.04 -14.17
N PRO A 154 16.18 -19.96 -14.35
CA PRO A 154 17.02 -21.15 -14.27
C PRO A 154 17.02 -21.71 -12.83
N PRO A 155 17.22 -23.02 -12.65
CA PRO A 155 17.21 -23.64 -11.33
C PRO A 155 18.26 -23.00 -10.41
N LEU A 156 17.81 -22.59 -9.21
CA LEU A 156 18.65 -21.91 -8.24
C LEU A 156 19.62 -22.91 -7.59
N LYS A 157 20.93 -22.68 -7.74
CA LYS A 157 21.98 -23.55 -7.19
C LYS A 157 22.61 -23.05 -5.90
N ASN A 158 22.53 -21.75 -5.63
CA ASN A 158 23.16 -21.08 -4.50
C ASN A 158 22.28 -19.91 -4.01
N PHE A 159 22.52 -19.43 -2.78
CA PHE A 159 21.89 -18.20 -2.30
C PHE A 159 22.31 -16.99 -3.15
N ILE A 160 21.36 -16.10 -3.42
CA ILE A 160 21.58 -14.84 -4.13
C ILE A 160 21.88 -13.71 -3.15
N LEU A 161 22.81 -12.84 -3.52
CA LEU A 161 22.99 -11.58 -2.82
C LEU A 161 21.82 -10.64 -3.20
N PRO A 162 21.14 -10.01 -2.22
CA PRO A 162 20.02 -9.13 -2.50
C PRO A 162 20.48 -7.94 -3.34
N GLY A 163 20.04 -7.89 -4.59
CA GLY A 163 20.58 -7.01 -5.62
C GLY A 163 19.81 -7.11 -6.93
N GLY A 164 20.48 -6.90 -8.06
CA GLY A 164 19.89 -7.09 -9.39
C GLY A 164 19.21 -5.85 -10.00
N GLY A 165 19.35 -4.68 -9.37
CA GLY A 165 18.82 -3.40 -9.84
C GLY A 165 17.95 -2.72 -8.80
N ARG A 166 17.59 -1.44 -9.03
CA ARG A 166 16.88 -0.63 -8.02
C ARG A 166 15.55 -1.26 -7.58
N CYS A 167 14.73 -1.70 -8.52
CA CYS A 167 13.47 -2.38 -8.23
C CYS A 167 13.69 -3.69 -7.45
N ALA A 168 14.60 -4.55 -7.92
CA ALA A 168 14.87 -5.85 -7.29
C ALA A 168 15.44 -5.69 -5.86
N SER A 169 16.34 -4.73 -5.64
CA SER A 169 16.85 -4.40 -4.31
C SER A 169 15.75 -3.93 -3.37
N LEU A 170 14.81 -3.10 -3.84
CA LEU A 170 13.67 -2.66 -3.03
C LEU A 170 12.73 -3.82 -2.69
N LEU A 171 12.48 -4.75 -3.63
CA LEU A 171 11.71 -5.96 -3.35
C LEU A 171 12.41 -6.89 -2.35
N HIS A 172 13.74 -6.97 -2.38
CA HIS A 172 14.50 -7.71 -1.37
C HIS A 172 14.38 -7.10 0.03
N VAL A 173 14.25 -5.77 0.12
CA VAL A 173 13.96 -5.07 1.38
C VAL A 173 12.54 -5.37 1.84
N SER A 174 11.53 -5.22 0.96
CA SER A 174 10.13 -5.54 1.27
C SER A 174 9.94 -6.98 1.78
N ARG A 175 10.72 -7.94 1.28
CA ARG A 175 10.70 -9.33 1.73
C ARG A 175 11.21 -9.53 3.18
N SER A 176 12.04 -8.63 3.69
CA SER A 176 12.69 -8.78 5.00
C SER A 176 12.06 -7.99 6.14
N ILE A 177 11.13 -7.09 5.80
CA ILE A 177 10.30 -6.37 6.77
C ILE A 177 9.23 -7.33 7.29
#